data_AF-A0A843DYQ1-F1
#
_entry.id   AF-A0A843DYQ1-F1
#
_cell.length_a   1.000
_cell.length_b   1.000
_cell.length_c   1.000
_cell.angle_alpha   90.00
_cell.angle_beta   90.00
_cell.angle_gamma   90.00
#
_symmetry.space_group_name_H-M   'P 1'
#
loop_
_entity.id
_entity.type
_entity.pdbx_description
1 polymer ?
#
loop_
_entity_poly.entity_id
_entity_poly.type
_entity_poly.pdbx_seq_one_letter_code
_entity_poly.pdbx_strand_id
1 'polypeptide(L)'
;MSARFNLYFPAGTEHVLDEAKRKIPNLSDFLIQAIRIRLNGESAESPAVLFEKKFGDFESEAYIRQIFPDRLSAEQALKNRLIELRRVNNEQFGDVCRLFAGKYPGYAKILEEL
;
A
#
# COMPACT_ATOMS: atom_id res chain seq x y z
N MET A 1 -26.05 15.18 -19.89
CA MET A 1 -25.79 16.28 -18.93
C MET A 1 -24.42 16.04 -18.31
N SER A 2 -23.49 17.00 -18.40
CA SER A 2 -22.17 16.90 -17.76
C SER A 2 -22.17 17.70 -16.45
N ALA A 3 -21.85 17.04 -15.34
CA ALA A 3 -21.67 17.70 -14.05
C ALA A 3 -20.37 18.50 -14.04
N ARG A 4 -20.37 19.69 -13.44
CA ARG A 4 -19.18 20.52 -13.22
C ARG A 4 -18.69 20.32 -11.79
N PHE A 5 -17.39 20.07 -11.64
CA PHE A 5 -16.73 19.89 -10.35
C PHE A 5 -15.64 20.95 -10.20
N ASN A 6 -15.58 21.56 -9.03
CA ASN A 6 -14.47 22.43 -8.64
C ASN A 6 -13.53 21.63 -7.73
N LEU A 7 -12.28 21.46 -8.16
CA LEU A 7 -11.25 20.78 -7.39
C LEU A 7 -10.39 21.82 -6.67
N TYR A 8 -10.17 21.61 -5.38
CA TYR A 8 -9.26 22.43 -4.59
C TYR A 8 -7.92 21.71 -4.47
N PHE A 9 -6.85 22.43 -4.78
CA PHE A 9 -5.50 21.92 -4.65
C PHE A 9 -4.77 22.68 -3.54
N PRO A 10 -3.81 22.05 -2.84
CA PRO A 10 -3.00 22.72 -1.84
C PRO A 10 -2.23 23.91 -2.41
N ALA A 11 -2.03 24.95 -1.59
CA ALA A 11 -1.19 26.09 -1.95
C ALA A 11 0.23 25.61 -2.31
N GLY A 12 0.78 26.13 -3.41
CA GLY A 12 2.09 25.74 -3.92
C GLY A 12 2.04 24.67 -5.04
N THR A 13 0.87 24.15 -5.40
CA THR A 13 0.71 23.18 -6.50
C THR A 13 0.42 23.84 -7.86
N GLU A 14 0.34 25.16 -7.92
CA GLU A 14 -0.06 25.92 -9.11
C GLU A 14 0.89 25.68 -10.28
N HIS A 15 2.19 25.61 -10.00
CA HIS A 15 3.22 25.36 -11.02
C HIS A 15 3.07 23.98 -11.68
N VAL A 16 2.72 22.94 -10.90
CA VAL A 16 2.48 21.58 -11.41
C VAL A 16 1.24 21.55 -12.28
N LEU A 17 0.18 22.24 -11.87
CA LEU A 17 -1.07 22.32 -12.63
C LEU A 17 -0.87 23.06 -13.96
N ASP A 18 -0.12 24.15 -13.96
CA ASP A 18 0.15 24.91 -15.18
C ASP A 18 1.06 24.15 -16.15
N GLU A 19 2.02 23.39 -15.64
CA GLU A 19 2.81 22.48 -16.47
C GLU A 19 1.95 21.35 -17.05
N ALA A 20 1.07 20.76 -16.23
CA ALA A 20 0.15 19.71 -16.66
C ALA A 20 -0.82 20.20 -17.75
N LYS A 21 -1.35 21.42 -17.63
CA LYS A 21 -2.21 22.04 -18.67
C LYS A 21 -1.49 22.21 -20.01
N ARG A 22 -0.18 22.47 -20.00
CA ARG A 22 0.62 22.63 -21.23
C ARG A 22 0.95 21.29 -21.87
N LYS A 23 1.21 20.27 -21.06
CA LYS A 23 1.67 18.96 -21.53
C LYS A 23 0.55 17.97 -21.84
N ILE A 24 -0.63 18.13 -21.23
CA ILE A 24 -1.75 17.20 -21.36
C ILE A 24 -2.85 17.87 -22.18
N PRO A 25 -3.08 17.45 -23.45
CA PRO A 25 -4.04 18.10 -24.36
C PRO A 25 -5.49 18.13 -23.88
N ASN A 26 -5.83 17.34 -22.85
CA ASN A 26 -7.14 17.35 -22.22
C ASN A 26 -7.02 16.95 -20.74
N LEU A 27 -6.58 17.90 -19.92
CA LEU A 27 -6.36 17.70 -18.48
C LEU A 27 -7.63 17.24 -17.75
N SER A 28 -8.81 17.72 -18.17
CA SER A 28 -10.09 17.34 -17.57
C SER A 28 -10.38 15.85 -17.75
N ASP A 29 -10.26 15.33 -18.97
CA ASP A 29 -10.47 13.91 -19.23
C ASP A 29 -9.40 13.05 -18.55
N PHE A 30 -8.16 13.53 -18.50
CA PHE A 30 -7.10 12.87 -17.73
C PHE A 30 -7.44 12.76 -16.24
N LEU A 31 -7.90 13.84 -15.61
CA LEU A 31 -8.30 13.84 -14.19
C LEU A 31 -9.53 12.96 -13.96
N ILE A 32 -10.52 12.98 -14.86
CA ILE A 32 -11.68 12.10 -14.79
C ILE A 32 -11.25 10.64 -14.88
N GLN A 33 -10.33 10.30 -15.78
CA GLN A 33 -9.80 8.94 -15.89
C GLN A 33 -8.97 8.54 -14.67
N ALA A 34 -8.13 9.43 -14.11
CA ALA A 34 -7.39 9.15 -12.89
C ALA A 34 -8.31 8.93 -11.69
N ILE A 35 -9.36 9.76 -11.55
CA ILE A 35 -10.40 9.59 -10.52
C ILE A 35 -11.17 8.30 -10.77
N ARG A 36 -11.55 7.98 -12.02
CA ARG A 36 -12.19 6.72 -12.36
C ARG A 36 -11.29 5.52 -12.10
N ILE A 37 -10.00 5.57 -12.37
CA ILE A 37 -9.07 4.48 -12.02
C ILE A 37 -8.97 4.36 -10.50
N ARG A 38 -9.00 5.47 -9.77
CA ARG A 38 -9.01 5.44 -8.30
C ARG A 38 -10.32 4.90 -7.71
N LEU A 39 -11.45 5.18 -8.36
CA LEU A 39 -12.80 4.79 -7.91
C LEU A 39 -13.25 3.42 -8.45
N ASN A 40 -12.86 3.07 -9.68
CA ASN A 40 -13.15 1.82 -10.40
C ASN A 40 -12.00 0.82 -10.31
N GLY A 41 -10.84 1.21 -9.79
CA GLY A 41 -9.89 0.28 -9.23
C GLY A 41 -10.62 -0.43 -8.10
N GLU A 42 -11.18 -1.59 -8.43
CA GLU A 42 -11.82 -2.56 -7.57
C GLU A 42 -11.27 -2.43 -6.16
N SER A 43 -12.11 -2.15 -5.15
CA SER A 43 -11.83 -2.27 -3.71
C SER A 43 -10.39 -2.68 -3.41
N ALA A 44 -9.42 -1.79 -3.63
CA ALA A 44 -8.02 -2.14 -3.42
C ALA A 44 -7.95 -2.28 -1.91
N GLU A 45 -7.92 -3.53 -1.44
CA GLU A 45 -8.06 -3.84 -0.03
C GLU A 45 -7.10 -2.94 0.70
N SER A 46 -7.60 -2.16 1.66
CA SER A 46 -6.72 -1.19 2.32
C SER A 46 -5.47 -1.93 2.83
N PRO A 47 -4.29 -1.29 2.89
CA PRO A 47 -3.09 -1.95 3.39
C PRO A 47 -3.30 -2.64 4.75
N ALA A 48 -4.18 -2.08 5.59
CA ALA A 48 -4.60 -2.70 6.85
C ALA A 48 -5.38 -4.01 6.66
N VAL A 49 -6.32 -4.06 5.71
CA VAL A 49 -7.08 -5.28 5.38
C VAL A 49 -6.18 -6.34 4.78
N LEU A 50 -5.27 -5.96 3.86
CA LEU A 50 -4.28 -6.90 3.30
C LEU A 50 -3.34 -7.43 4.37
N PHE A 51 -2.87 -6.56 5.27
CA PHE A 51 -2.04 -6.94 6.40
C PHE A 51 -2.78 -7.93 7.29
N GLU A 52 -4.03 -7.64 7.66
CA GLU A 52 -4.84 -8.52 8.51
C GLU A 52 -5.12 -9.87 7.84
N LYS A 53 -5.39 -9.90 6.54
CA LYS A 53 -5.55 -11.16 5.80
C LYS A 53 -4.29 -12.01 5.76
N LYS A 54 -3.11 -11.40 5.66
CA LYS A 54 -1.84 -12.13 5.54
C LYS A 54 -1.15 -12.41 6.86
N PHE A 55 -1.41 -11.63 7.90
CA PHE A 55 -0.72 -11.71 9.20
C PHE A 55 -1.65 -11.61 10.41
N GLY A 56 -2.97 -11.59 10.23
CA GLY A 56 -3.94 -11.50 11.34
C GLY A 56 -3.96 -12.74 12.22
N ASP A 57 -3.57 -13.90 11.68
CA ASP A 57 -3.29 -15.11 12.48
C ASP A 57 -2.12 -14.92 13.45
N PHE A 58 -1.23 -13.98 13.17
CA PHE A 58 -0.19 -13.54 14.11
C PHE A 58 -0.69 -12.34 14.89
N GLU A 59 -1.48 -12.58 15.94
CA GLU A 59 -2.09 -11.49 16.73
C GLU A 59 -1.06 -10.47 17.25
N SER A 60 0.14 -10.93 17.64
CA SER A 60 1.25 -10.11 18.15
C SER A 60 2.61 -10.77 17.97
N GLU A 61 3.69 -10.01 18.17
CA GLU A 61 5.06 -10.56 18.16
C GLU A 61 5.27 -11.65 19.23
N ALA A 62 4.66 -11.48 20.42
CA ALA A 62 4.72 -12.47 21.48
C ALA A 62 4.05 -13.80 21.05
N TYR A 63 2.95 -13.71 20.30
CA TYR A 63 2.25 -14.88 19.78
C TYR A 63 3.06 -15.61 18.71
N ILE A 64 3.76 -14.89 17.83
CA ILE A 64 4.68 -15.49 16.85
C ILE A 64 5.71 -16.38 17.56
N ARG A 65 6.28 -15.92 18.68
CA ARG A 65 7.25 -16.70 19.46
C ARG A 65 6.67 -17.95 20.12
N GLN A 66 5.36 -18.05 20.27
CA GLN A 66 4.69 -19.25 20.79
C GLN A 66 4.40 -20.27 19.70
N ILE A 67 4.11 -19.82 18.48
CA ILE A 67 3.77 -20.69 17.35
C ILE A 67 5.02 -21.34 16.75
N PHE A 68 6.09 -20.58 16.63
CA PHE A 68 7.31 -21.05 15.99
C PHE A 68 8.29 -21.64 17.01
N PRO A 69 8.91 -22.79 16.72
CA PRO A 69 9.84 -23.45 17.64
C PRO A 69 11.13 -22.64 17.85
N ASP A 70 11.50 -21.83 16.87
CA ASP A 70 12.69 -20.98 16.91
C ASP A 70 12.50 -19.72 16.06
N ARG A 71 13.41 -18.77 16.27
CA ARG A 71 13.38 -17.45 15.62
C ARG A 71 13.63 -17.51 14.11
N LEU A 72 14.49 -18.41 13.64
CA LEU A 72 14.83 -18.52 12.23
C LEU A 72 13.63 -19.04 11.43
N SER A 73 12.94 -20.05 11.97
CA SER A 73 11.70 -20.59 11.41
C SER A 73 10.61 -19.52 11.30
N ALA A 74 10.45 -18.68 12.33
CA ALA A 74 9.54 -17.54 12.29
C ALA A 74 9.93 -16.52 11.21
N GLU A 75 11.21 -16.12 11.16
CA GLU A 75 11.73 -15.17 10.17
C GLU A 75 11.49 -15.67 8.74
N GLN A 76 11.77 -16.94 8.47
CA GLN A 76 11.54 -17.53 7.15
C GLN A 76 10.06 -17.56 6.77
N ALA A 77 9.16 -17.91 7.70
CA ALA A 77 7.73 -17.96 7.44
C ALA A 77 7.14 -16.57 7.12
N LEU A 78 7.51 -15.57 7.91
CA LEU A 78 7.09 -14.18 7.70
C LEU A 78 7.66 -13.63 6.38
N LYS A 79 8.93 -13.93 6.08
CA LYS A 79 9.60 -13.55 4.82
C LYS A 79 8.86 -14.14 3.61
N ASN A 80 8.52 -15.42 3.64
CA ASN A 80 7.80 -16.08 2.56
C ASN A 80 6.44 -15.41 2.30
N ARG A 81 5.69 -15.05 3.35
CA ARG A 81 4.42 -14.34 3.21
C ARG A 81 4.58 -12.93 2.64
N LEU A 82 5.62 -12.20 3.04
CA LEU A 82 5.93 -10.88 2.47
C LEU A 82 6.31 -10.98 0.98
N ILE A 83 7.11 -11.97 0.60
CA ILE A 83 7.45 -12.24 -0.82
C ILE A 83 6.19 -12.54 -1.63
N GLU A 84 5.32 -13.40 -1.10
CA GLU A 84 4.05 -13.72 -1.74
C GLU A 84 3.19 -12.46 -1.91
N LEU A 85 3.03 -11.68 -0.83
CA LEU A 85 2.28 -10.42 -0.87
C LEU A 85 2.82 -9.45 -1.94
N ARG A 86 4.14 -9.30 -2.04
CA ARG A 86 4.77 -8.46 -3.08
C ARG A 86 4.41 -8.93 -4.50
N ARG A 87 4.32 -10.25 -4.72
CA ARG A 87 3.96 -10.81 -6.03
C ARG A 87 2.51 -10.50 -6.41
N VAL A 88 1.58 -10.57 -5.45
CA VAL A 88 0.14 -10.35 -5.72
C VAL A 88 -0.28 -8.89 -5.63
N ASN A 89 0.33 -8.09 -4.75
CA ASN A 89 -0.08 -6.72 -4.43
C ASN A 89 1.13 -5.77 -4.34
N ASN A 90 1.88 -5.63 -5.43
CA ASN A 90 3.09 -4.80 -5.45
C ASN A 90 2.81 -3.31 -5.17
N GLU A 91 1.65 -2.79 -5.59
CA GLU A 91 1.31 -1.36 -5.41
C GLU A 91 1.16 -0.96 -3.93
N GLN A 92 0.59 -1.84 -3.10
CA GLN A 92 0.32 -1.57 -1.67
C GLN A 92 1.38 -2.20 -0.75
N PHE A 93 2.33 -2.95 -1.30
CA PHE A 93 3.35 -3.68 -0.55
C PHE A 93 4.14 -2.76 0.39
N GLY A 94 4.53 -1.57 -0.07
CA GLY A 94 5.28 -0.61 0.75
C GLY A 94 4.53 -0.18 2.01
N ASP A 95 3.22 0.05 1.94
CA ASP A 95 2.41 0.42 3.10
C ASP A 95 2.22 -0.77 4.05
N VAL A 96 2.06 -1.99 3.51
CA VAL A 96 1.98 -3.21 4.34
C VAL A 96 3.29 -3.48 5.07
N CYS A 97 4.44 -3.22 4.44
CA CYS A 97 5.74 -3.32 5.09
C CYS A 97 5.88 -2.34 6.28
N ARG A 98 5.34 -1.12 6.17
CA ARG A 98 5.32 -0.16 7.30
C ARG A 98 4.45 -0.67 8.45
N LEU A 99 3.27 -1.22 8.15
CA LEU A 99 2.41 -1.83 9.16
C LEU A 99 3.09 -3.03 9.84
N PHE A 100 3.76 -3.87 9.05
CA PHE A 100 4.54 -5.01 9.55
C PHE A 100 5.66 -4.57 10.49
N ALA A 101 6.47 -3.59 10.10
CA ALA A 101 7.54 -3.08 10.95
C ALA A 101 7.01 -2.46 12.26
N GLY A 102 5.83 -1.83 12.21
CA GLY A 102 5.16 -1.30 13.40
C GLY A 102 4.63 -2.37 14.34
N LYS A 103 4.00 -3.43 13.80
CA LYS A 103 3.40 -4.50 14.63
C LYS A 103 4.42 -5.54 15.10
N TYR A 104 5.46 -5.80 14.32
CA TYR A 104 6.50 -6.80 14.58
C TYR A 104 7.92 -6.20 14.49
N PRO A 105 8.26 -5.22 15.35
CA PRO A 105 9.54 -4.51 15.26
C PRO A 105 10.75 -5.44 15.40
N GLY A 106 10.64 -6.53 16.17
CA GLY A 106 11.71 -7.52 16.30
C GLY A 106 12.04 -8.26 15.00
N TYR A 107 11.16 -8.23 14.02
CA TYR A 107 11.29 -8.89 12.71
C TYR A 107 11.47 -7.91 11.55
N ALA A 108 11.58 -6.61 11.81
CA ALA A 108 11.66 -5.57 10.77
C ALA A 108 12.86 -5.76 9.82
N LYS A 109 13.98 -6.32 10.30
CA LYS A 109 15.17 -6.63 9.49
C LYS A 109 14.87 -7.50 8.26
N ILE A 110 13.80 -8.31 8.29
CA ILE A 110 13.39 -9.13 7.14
C ILE A 110 13.12 -8.26 5.91
N LEU A 111 12.61 -7.04 6.12
CA LEU A 111 12.27 -6.10 5.05
C LEU A 111 13.50 -5.58 4.30
N GLU A 112 14.67 -5.56 4.93
CA GLU A 112 15.93 -5.13 4.29
C GLU A 112 16.45 -6.19 3.30
N GLU A 113 15.96 -7.43 3.41
CA GLU A 113 16.35 -8.56 2.58
C GLU A 113 15.35 -8.87 1.44
N LEU A 114 14.33 -8.01 1.25
CA LEU A 114 13.26 -8.16 0.26
C LEU A 114 13.43 -7.20 -0.91
#